data_AF-A0A382KTE8-F1
#
_entry.id   AF-A0A382KTE8-F1
#
_cell.length_a   1.000
_cell.length_b   1.000
_cell.length_c   1.000
_cell.angle_alpha   90.00
_cell.angle_beta   90.00
_cell.angle_gamma   90.00
#
_symmetry.space_group_name_H-M   'P 1'
#
loop_
_entity.id
_entity.type
_entity.pdbx_description
1 polymer ?
#
loop_
_entity_poly.entity_id
_entity_poly.type
_entity_poly.pdbx_seq_one_letter_code
_entity_poly.pdbx_strand_id
1 'polypeptide(L)'
;MLRQAIEREKVDLHIVNLRDYGENNYRQIDDVPFGGGAGMVLMASPMFKAIENAIELVGGSDNLRIIYPSPQGKPWSHGLAKENSTVKKLIIICG
;
A
#
# COMPACT_ATOMS: atom_id res chain seq x y z
N MET A 1 12.83 12.83 11.01
CA MET A 1 13.20 11.48 11.50
C MET A 1 12.89 10.32 10.53
N LEU A 2 12.14 10.45 9.43
CA LEU A 2 12.17 9.40 8.38
C LEU A 2 13.36 9.62 7.43
N ARG A 3 13.53 10.85 6.95
CA ARG A 3 14.68 11.27 6.11
C ARG A 3 16.04 10.85 6.69
N GLN A 4 16.28 11.12 7.98
CA GLN A 4 17.53 10.72 8.64
C GLN A 4 17.72 9.19 8.72
N ALA A 5 16.63 8.43 8.82
CA ALA A 5 16.70 6.97 8.83
C ALA A 5 17.06 6.44 7.44
N ILE A 6 16.52 7.05 6.38
CA ILE A 6 16.88 6.75 4.98
C ILE A 6 18.34 7.13 4.71
N GLU A 7 18.77 8.35 5.07
CA GLU A 7 20.16 8.83 4.93
C GLU A 7 21.18 7.95 5.70
N ARG A 8 20.73 7.25 6.75
CA ARG A 8 21.53 6.33 7.55
C ARG A 8 21.28 4.86 7.20
N GLU A 9 20.58 4.59 6.11
CA GLU A 9 20.29 3.24 5.60
C GLU A 9 19.64 2.32 6.65
N LYS A 10 18.81 2.88 7.53
CA LYS A 10 18.05 2.13 8.54
C LYS A 10 16.69 1.68 8.03
N VAL A 11 16.20 2.30 6.95
CA VAL A 11 14.96 1.96 6.28
C VAL A 11 15.11 2.30 4.81
N ASP A 12 14.58 1.42 3.95
CA ASP A 12 14.37 1.71 2.54
C ASP A 12 12.88 2.04 2.32
N LEU A 13 12.61 3.04 1.50
CA LEU A 13 11.26 3.55 1.28
C LEU A 13 10.99 3.64 -0.22
N HIS A 14 10.01 2.88 -0.68
CA HIS A 14 9.48 2.99 -2.03
C HIS A 14 8.09 3.61 -2.01
N ILE A 15 7.83 4.48 -2.98
CA ILE A 15 6.50 5.06 -3.22
C ILE A 15 6.00 4.49 -4.54
N VAL A 16 4.88 3.78 -4.47
CA VAL A 16 4.23 3.19 -5.64
C VAL A 16 2.95 3.99 -5.92
N ASN A 17 2.91 4.67 -7.06
CA ASN A 17 1.71 5.41 -7.47
C ASN A 17 0.77 4.48 -8.24
N LEU A 18 -0.44 4.28 -7.72
CA LEU A 18 -1.43 3.40 -8.32
C LEU A 18 -1.79 3.78 -9.76
N ARG A 19 -1.70 5.08 -10.10
CA ARG A 19 -1.97 5.57 -11.47
C ARG A 19 -0.98 5.05 -12.51
N ASP A 20 0.21 4.61 -12.13
CA ASP A 20 1.15 4.01 -13.09
C ASP A 20 0.68 2.63 -13.58
N TYR A 21 -0.27 2.02 -12.88
CA TYR A 21 -0.90 0.74 -13.22
C TYR A 21 -2.34 0.89 -13.72
N GLY A 22 -2.81 2.14 -13.83
CA GLY A 22 -4.16 2.46 -14.28
C GLY A 22 -4.42 2.02 -15.71
N GLU A 23 -5.67 1.74 -16.02
CA GLU A 23 -6.09 1.28 -17.34
C GLU A 23 -6.32 2.46 -18.28
N ASN A 24 -6.35 2.19 -19.59
CA ASN A 24 -6.61 3.16 -20.66
C ASN A 24 -5.66 4.39 -20.71
N ASN A 25 -5.90 5.29 -21.67
CA ASN A 25 -5.06 6.48 -21.88
C ASN A 25 -5.08 7.47 -20.72
N TYR A 26 -6.09 7.40 -19.86
CA TYR A 26 -6.28 8.31 -18.72
C TYR A 26 -5.80 7.72 -17.39
N ARG A 27 -5.22 6.50 -17.39
CA ARG A 27 -4.72 5.83 -16.19
C ARG A 27 -5.80 5.73 -15.10
N GLN A 28 -6.97 5.22 -15.50
CA GLN A 28 -8.11 5.05 -14.63
C GLN A 28 -7.77 4.02 -13.53
N ILE A 29 -8.13 4.32 -12.28
CA ILE A 29 -7.85 3.46 -11.11
C ILE A 29 -9.10 3.12 -10.30
N ASP A 30 -10.23 3.71 -10.64
CA ASP A 30 -11.51 3.58 -9.96
C ASP A 30 -12.66 3.47 -10.98
N ASP A 31 -13.75 2.85 -10.56
CA ASP A 31 -14.96 2.71 -11.36
C ASP A 31 -16.22 2.86 -10.50
N VAL A 32 -17.37 2.99 -11.14
CA VAL A 32 -18.68 3.12 -10.48
C VAL A 32 -18.98 1.85 -9.69
N PRO A 33 -19.49 1.96 -8.45
CA PRO A 33 -19.89 0.79 -7.67
C PRO A 33 -20.99 -0.01 -8.38
N PHE A 34 -20.87 -1.33 -8.31
CA PHE A 34 -21.96 -2.22 -8.73
C PHE A 34 -23.21 -1.96 -7.90
N GLY A 35 -24.37 -1.93 -8.56
CA GLY A 35 -25.65 -1.56 -7.94
C GLY A 35 -25.93 -0.05 -7.88
N GLY A 36 -25.00 0.78 -8.36
CA GLY A 36 -25.13 2.25 -8.36
C GLY A 36 -24.85 2.87 -6.99
N GLY A 37 -25.14 4.16 -6.87
CA GLY A 37 -24.83 4.97 -5.69
C GLY A 37 -23.82 6.08 -5.99
N ALA A 38 -23.67 7.01 -5.05
CA ALA A 38 -22.70 8.09 -5.17
C ALA A 38 -21.28 7.60 -4.82
N GLY A 39 -20.28 8.12 -5.54
CA GLY A 39 -18.88 7.81 -5.29
C GLY A 39 -18.29 6.81 -6.28
N MET A 40 -17.03 6.46 -6.03
CA MET A 40 -16.20 5.59 -6.88
C MET A 40 -15.55 4.50 -6.02
N VAL A 41 -15.20 3.38 -6.62
CA VAL A 41 -14.52 2.24 -5.98
C VAL A 41 -13.23 1.95 -6.73
N LEU A 42 -12.13 1.80 -6.00
CA LEU A 42 -10.84 1.42 -6.58
C LEU A 42 -10.95 0.08 -7.31
N MET A 43 -10.41 0.03 -8.53
CA MET A 43 -10.40 -1.16 -9.36
C MET A 43 -9.35 -2.17 -8.86
N ALA A 44 -9.70 -3.46 -8.95
CA ALA A 44 -8.80 -4.54 -8.53
C ALA A 44 -7.54 -4.65 -9.42
N SER A 45 -7.69 -4.56 -10.75
CA SER A 45 -6.60 -4.71 -11.72
C SER A 45 -5.36 -3.82 -11.44
N PRO A 46 -5.48 -2.48 -11.36
CA PRO A 46 -4.35 -1.63 -11.02
C PRO A 46 -3.81 -1.91 -9.61
N MET A 47 -4.68 -2.26 -8.67
CA MET A 47 -4.29 -2.52 -7.28
C MET A 47 -3.40 -3.76 -7.16
N PHE A 48 -3.77 -4.87 -7.81
CA PHE A 48 -2.96 -6.09 -7.80
C PHE A 48 -1.60 -5.87 -8.46
N LYS A 49 -1.56 -5.23 -9.62
CA LYS A 49 -0.29 -4.90 -10.31
C LYS A 49 0.64 -4.04 -9.45
N ALA A 50 0.09 -3.05 -8.76
CA ALA A 50 0.85 -2.20 -7.85
C ALA A 50 1.40 -2.98 -6.64
N ILE A 51 0.61 -3.90 -6.07
CA ILE A 51 1.04 -4.76 -4.95
C ILE A 51 2.14 -5.73 -5.42
N GLU A 52 1.98 -6.36 -6.58
CA GLU A 52 2.99 -7.25 -7.16
C GLU A 52 4.33 -6.52 -7.34
N ASN A 53 4.31 -5.33 -7.95
CA ASN A 53 5.50 -4.50 -8.08
C ASN A 53 6.08 -4.10 -6.71
N ALA A 54 5.24 -3.72 -5.75
CA ALA A 54 5.69 -3.36 -4.40
C ALA A 54 6.38 -4.54 -3.69
N ILE A 55 5.89 -5.76 -3.88
CA ILE A 55 6.51 -6.99 -3.35
C ILE A 55 7.89 -7.21 -3.98
N GLU A 56 8.03 -7.00 -5.30
CA GLU A 56 9.33 -7.09 -5.98
C GLU A 56 10.32 -6.03 -5.49
N LEU A 57 9.87 -4.77 -5.33
CA LEU A 57 10.70 -3.66 -4.84
C LEU A 57 11.29 -3.93 -3.46
N VAL A 58 10.52 -4.54 -2.55
CA VAL A 58 11.02 -4.91 -1.21
C VAL A 58 11.77 -6.25 -1.19
N GLY A 59 12.05 -6.84 -2.35
CA GLY A 59 12.85 -8.06 -2.50
C GLY A 59 12.10 -9.34 -2.11
N GLY A 60 10.79 -9.43 -2.41
CA GLY A 60 9.97 -10.63 -2.21
C GLY A 60 9.10 -10.62 -0.94
N SER A 61 8.31 -11.67 -0.77
CA SER A 61 7.24 -11.77 0.24
C SER A 61 7.64 -12.39 1.58
N ASP A 62 8.90 -12.77 1.78
CA ASP A 62 9.38 -13.30 3.06
C ASP A 62 9.32 -12.24 4.16
N ASN A 63 8.72 -12.61 5.30
CA ASN A 63 8.50 -11.70 6.44
C ASN A 63 7.92 -10.33 6.04
N LEU A 64 7.03 -10.35 5.05
CA LEU A 64 6.27 -9.21 4.57
C LEU A 64 4.92 -9.14 5.27
N ARG A 65 4.51 -7.93 5.62
CA ARG A 65 3.14 -7.65 6.04
C ARG A 65 2.55 -6.52 5.20
N ILE A 66 1.35 -6.76 4.68
CA ILE A 66 0.56 -5.78 3.94
C ILE A 66 -0.49 -5.22 4.89
N ILE A 67 -0.55 -3.90 5.01
CA ILE A 67 -1.47 -3.16 5.88
C ILE A 67 -2.37 -2.29 4.99
N TYR A 68 -3.68 -2.40 5.20
CA TYR A 68 -4.67 -1.52 4.58
C TYR A 68 -5.30 -0.65 5.68
N PRO A 69 -4.89 0.62 5.83
CA PRO A 69 -5.52 1.55 6.74
C PRO A 69 -6.98 1.76 6.33
N SER A 70 -7.89 1.47 7.25
CA SER A 70 -9.33 1.64 7.04
C SER A 70 -9.99 2.06 8.36
N PRO A 71 -11.02 2.92 8.34
CA PRO A 71 -11.82 3.23 9.53
C PRO A 71 -12.47 1.99 10.15
N GLN A 72 -12.68 0.93 9.36
CA GLN A 72 -13.21 -0.35 9.83
C GLN A 72 -12.14 -1.26 10.44
N GLY A 73 -10.87 -0.87 10.35
CA GLY A 73 -9.73 -1.62 10.86
C GLY A 73 -9.57 -1.52 12.38
N LYS A 74 -8.57 -2.25 12.90
CA LYS A 74 -8.19 -2.15 14.31
C LYS A 74 -7.53 -0.78 14.58
N PRO A 75 -7.94 -0.04 15.62
CA PRO A 75 -7.28 1.21 16.00
C PRO A 75 -5.77 1.00 16.23
N TRP A 76 -4.95 1.85 15.61
CA TRP A 76 -3.50 1.76 15.73
C TRP A 76 -3.03 2.16 17.13
N SER A 77 -2.45 1.21 17.86
CA SER A 77 -1.95 1.41 19.22
C SER A 77 -0.44 1.28 19.29
N HIS A 78 0.17 1.71 20.40
CA HIS A 78 1.60 1.50 20.63
C HIS A 78 1.98 0.00 20.61
N GLY A 79 1.09 -0.88 21.09
CA GLY A 79 1.28 -2.33 21.03
C GLY A 79 1.41 -2.84 19.60
N LEU A 80 0.52 -2.39 18.70
CA LEU A 80 0.61 -2.71 17.27
C LEU A 80 1.86 -2.10 16.64
N ALA A 81 2.26 -0.89 17.00
CA ALA A 81 3.50 -0.31 16.50
C ALA A 81 4.73 -1.16 16.87
N LYS A 82 4.80 -1.64 18.12
CA LYS A 82 5.89 -2.52 18.59
C LYS A 82 5.85 -3.90 17.92
N GLU A 83 4.67 -4.45 17.69
CA GLU A 83 4.53 -5.70 16.93
C GLU A 83 5.07 -5.53 15.51
N ASN A 84 4.61 -4.49 14.80
CA ASN A 84 4.99 -4.23 13.42
C ASN A 84 6.47 -3.80 13.28
N SER A 85 7.12 -3.30 14.34
CA SER A 85 8.56 -2.99 14.30
C SER A 85 9.46 -4.23 14.21
N THR A 86 8.92 -5.43 14.44
CA THR A 86 9.64 -6.70 14.29
C THR A 86 9.56 -7.28 12.88
N VAL A 87 8.67 -6.75 12.04
CA VAL A 87 8.48 -7.16 10.65
C VAL A 87 9.56 -6.51 9.79
N LYS A 88 10.17 -7.29 8.89
CA LYS A 88 11.26 -6.78 8.03
C LYS A 88 10.76 -5.92 6.87
N LYS A 89 9.59 -6.24 6.32
CA LYS A 89 9.03 -5.58 5.14
C LYS A 89 7.57 -5.21 5.39
N LEU A 90 7.23 -3.97 5.06
CA LEU A 90 5.87 -3.45 5.22
C LEU A 90 5.42 -2.81 3.91
N ILE A 91 4.24 -3.20 3.44
CA ILE A 91 3.52 -2.51 2.36
C ILE A 91 2.27 -1.90 2.98
N ILE A 92 2.06 -0.60 2.76
CA ILE A 92 0.88 0.11 3.25
C ILE A 92 0.07 0.56 2.02
N ILE A 93 -1.16 0.07 1.90
CA ILE A 93 -2.06 0.41 0.80
C ILE A 93 -2.90 1.61 1.20
N CYS A 94 -2.70 2.75 0.55
CA CYS A 94 -3.51 3.95 0.79
C CYS A 94 -4.66 3.98 -0.21
N GLY A 95 -5.88 3.72 0.28
CA GLY A 95 -7.13 3.88 -0.48
C GLY A 95 -7.70 5.29 -0.40
#